data_AF-A0A2P4Q2K8-F1
#
_entry.id   AF-A0A2P4Q2K8-F1
#
_cell.length_a   1.000
_cell.length_b   1.000
_cell.length_c   1.000
_cell.angle_alpha   90.00
_cell.angle_beta   90.00
_cell.angle_gamma   90.00
#
_symmetry.space_group_name_H-M   'P 1'
#
loop_
_entity.id
_entity.type
_entity.pdbx_description
1 polymer ?
#
loop_
_entity_poly.entity_id
_entity_poly.type
_entity_poly.pdbx_seq_one_letter_code
_entity_poly.pdbx_strand_id
1 'polypeptide(L)'
;MLVIYKMDIDLRKYLQQNHNQLTWKDRMKIIDEITVALYYIHKEKAIHRDLHSGNILYSQFNNSWCVSDLGFCGPADKSSTNSPYIAPEVIVGREYTFASDIYSIAILMWEISSGQTPFINYEHENDIVMNIINGIRPKIVPGTPLEYKNLMKECWDADPLKRPNILTLWNKINNINLHYQNMSDELFKSEMDNLEMNKVEENYTSSRLFTSKIHNFGNLPEPRNATEVFHSKLYDFNIPNDINDFNKSNEQNSSKSSKVITIFRDSNKKLSKLFKKLQIKSNDDDEVYNNPNLHSKEQDELEIPDDGF
;
A
#
# COMPACT_ATOMS: atom_id res chain seq x y z
N MET A 1 23.26 9.43 5.28
CA MET A 1 22.21 10.14 4.52
C MET A 1 22.51 11.63 4.56
N LEU A 2 22.70 12.27 3.42
CA LEU A 2 22.90 13.72 3.33
C LEU A 2 21.55 14.38 3.06
N VAL A 3 21.04 15.15 4.02
CA VAL A 3 19.87 16.00 3.83
C VAL A 3 20.37 17.35 3.32
N ILE A 4 20.16 17.62 2.03
CA ILE A 4 20.73 18.79 1.34
C ILE A 4 19.88 20.05 1.60
N TYR A 5 18.60 19.89 1.92
CA TYR A 5 17.67 20.99 2.15
C TYR A 5 16.77 20.73 3.36
N LYS A 6 16.47 21.78 4.12
CA LYS A 6 15.48 21.74 5.20
C LYS A 6 14.09 21.62 4.58
N MET A 7 13.39 20.54 4.89
CA MET A 7 11.99 20.31 4.52
C MET A 7 11.11 20.49 5.76
N ASP A 8 9.91 21.02 5.57
CA ASP A 8 9.05 21.47 6.67
C ASP A 8 8.04 20.38 7.08
N ILE A 9 7.45 19.68 6.12
CA ILE A 9 6.38 18.70 6.37
C ILE A 9 6.28 17.67 5.23
N ASP A 10 5.82 16.45 5.54
CA ASP A 10 5.46 15.46 4.54
C ASP A 10 4.02 15.65 4.01
N LEU A 11 3.75 15.17 2.79
CA LEU A 11 2.46 15.35 2.12
C LEU A 11 1.29 14.78 2.93
N ARG A 12 1.50 13.67 3.64
CA ARG A 12 0.45 13.06 4.46
C ARG A 12 -0.02 14.01 5.55
N LYS A 13 0.92 14.53 6.35
CA LYS A 13 0.61 15.50 7.41
C LYS A 13 0.07 16.80 6.84
N TYR A 14 0.61 17.26 5.72
CA TYR A 14 0.13 18.48 5.07
C TYR A 14 -1.33 18.38 4.64
N LEU A 15 -1.73 17.25 4.03
CA LEU A 15 -3.11 17.00 3.63
C LEU A 15 -4.02 16.94 4.86
N GLN A 16 -3.63 16.25 5.93
CA GLN A 16 -4.41 16.20 7.18
C GLN A 16 -4.67 17.59 7.78
N GLN A 17 -3.70 18.50 7.67
CA GLN A 17 -3.80 19.85 8.23
C GLN A 17 -4.57 20.83 7.32
N ASN A 18 -4.45 20.68 5.99
CA ASN A 18 -4.85 21.72 5.04
C ASN A 18 -5.92 21.26 4.04
N HIS A 19 -6.42 20.01 4.09
CA HIS A 19 -7.29 19.45 3.04
C HIS A 19 -8.47 20.36 2.67
N ASN A 20 -9.17 20.91 3.67
CA ASN A 20 -10.36 21.75 3.46
C ASN A 20 -10.03 23.12 2.83
N GLN A 21 -8.76 23.52 2.81
CA GLN A 21 -8.30 24.80 2.25
C GLN A 21 -7.69 24.63 0.85
N LEU A 22 -7.37 23.39 0.44
CA LEU A 22 -6.72 23.13 -0.84
C LEU A 22 -7.70 23.23 -2.01
N THR A 23 -7.40 24.15 -2.91
CA THR A 23 -8.08 24.26 -4.20
C THR A 23 -7.59 23.19 -5.17
N TRP A 24 -8.33 22.94 -6.25
CA TRP A 24 -7.84 22.06 -7.32
C TRP A 24 -6.58 22.59 -8.01
N LYS A 25 -6.38 23.91 -8.03
CA LYS A 25 -5.12 24.52 -8.51
C LYS A 25 -3.93 24.06 -7.66
N ASP A 26 -4.10 24.05 -6.32
CA ASP A 26 -3.06 23.57 -5.40
C ASP A 26 -2.83 22.06 -5.55
N ARG A 27 -3.91 21.27 -5.62
CA ARG A 27 -3.84 19.82 -5.83
C ARG A 27 -3.13 19.45 -7.13
N MET A 28 -3.40 20.19 -8.20
CA MET A 28 -2.73 20.00 -9.49
C MET A 28 -1.26 20.38 -9.45
N LYS A 29 -0.89 21.46 -8.74
CA LYS A 29 0.51 21.81 -8.52
C LYS A 29 1.26 20.68 -7.79
N ILE A 30 0.67 20.15 -6.71
CA ILE A 30 1.29 19.05 -5.94
C ILE A 30 1.60 17.86 -6.85
N ILE A 31 0.60 17.37 -7.59
CA ILE A 31 0.79 16.16 -8.42
C ILE A 31 1.73 16.40 -9.60
N ASP A 32 1.73 17.60 -10.18
CA ASP A 32 2.64 17.98 -11.26
C ASP A 32 4.10 17.93 -10.80
N GLU A 33 4.41 18.53 -9.65
CA GLU A 33 5.78 18.54 -9.09
C GLU A 33 6.25 17.11 -8.73
N ILE A 34 5.38 16.28 -8.16
CA ILE A 34 5.69 14.85 -7.90
C ILE A 34 5.97 14.11 -9.22
N THR A 35 5.16 14.34 -10.25
CA THR A 35 5.29 13.66 -11.53
C THR A 35 6.56 14.09 -12.27
N VAL A 36 6.90 15.37 -12.22
CA VAL A 36 8.15 15.92 -12.76
C VAL A 36 9.35 15.27 -12.07
N ALA A 37 9.34 15.18 -10.74
CA ALA A 37 10.41 14.52 -10.00
C ALA A 37 10.56 13.03 -10.42
N LEU A 38 9.45 12.29 -10.52
CA LEU A 38 9.46 10.90 -10.96
C LEU A 38 9.92 10.75 -12.42
N TYR A 39 9.57 11.68 -13.30
CA TYR A 39 10.05 11.73 -14.68
C TYR A 39 11.57 11.76 -14.75
N TYR A 40 12.22 12.59 -13.93
CA TYR A 40 13.69 12.63 -13.90
C TYR A 40 14.29 11.33 -13.35
N ILE A 41 13.69 10.72 -12.33
CA ILE A 41 14.13 9.43 -11.79
C ILE A 41 14.06 8.33 -12.88
N HIS A 42 12.94 8.23 -13.58
CA HIS A 42 12.75 7.25 -14.66
C HIS A 42 13.65 7.53 -15.86
N LYS A 43 13.93 8.80 -16.16
CA LYS A 43 14.87 9.20 -17.21
C LYS A 43 16.30 8.70 -16.93
N GLU A 44 16.69 8.67 -15.66
CA GLU A 44 17.94 8.04 -15.20
C GLU A 44 17.86 6.51 -15.11
N LYS A 45 16.79 5.90 -15.64
CA LYS A 45 16.54 4.45 -15.66
C LYS A 45 16.45 3.83 -14.26
N ALA A 46 16.06 4.63 -13.26
CA ALA A 46 15.82 4.18 -11.88
C ALA A 46 14.32 4.06 -11.59
N ILE A 47 13.97 3.11 -10.72
CA ILE A 47 12.60 2.89 -10.21
C ILE A 47 12.61 3.32 -8.74
N HIS A 48 11.64 4.13 -8.31
CA HIS A 48 11.56 4.65 -6.94
C HIS A 48 11.23 3.57 -5.91
N ARG A 49 10.21 2.73 -6.18
CA ARG A 49 9.73 1.59 -5.37
C ARG A 49 9.03 1.90 -4.07
N ASP A 50 9.37 3.01 -3.43
CA ASP A 50 8.77 3.41 -2.15
C ASP A 50 8.07 4.77 -2.23
N LEU A 51 7.33 4.99 -3.33
CA LEU A 51 6.68 6.27 -3.57
C LEU A 51 5.35 6.33 -2.81
N HIS A 52 5.31 7.13 -1.74
CA HIS A 52 4.12 7.31 -0.91
C HIS A 52 4.12 8.70 -0.27
N SER A 53 3.00 9.15 0.30
CA SER A 53 2.86 10.52 0.83
C SER A 53 3.83 10.88 1.97
N GLY A 54 4.37 9.88 2.69
CA GLY A 54 5.44 10.09 3.67
C GLY A 54 6.82 10.42 3.06
N ASN A 55 7.04 10.10 1.79
CA ASN A 55 8.28 10.34 1.04
C ASN A 55 8.12 11.50 0.05
N ILE A 56 7.05 12.29 0.19
CA ILE A 56 6.83 13.53 -0.54
C ILE A 56 6.95 14.66 0.48
N LEU A 57 7.94 15.53 0.32
CA LEU A 57 8.29 16.56 1.28
C LEU A 57 8.02 17.94 0.72
N TYR A 58 7.49 18.83 1.55
CA TYR A 58 7.24 20.23 1.21
C TYR A 58 8.31 21.15 1.80
N SER A 59 8.75 22.13 1.01
CA SER A 59 9.60 23.24 1.45
C SER A 59 8.80 24.53 1.40
N GLN A 60 8.54 25.15 2.55
CA GLN A 60 7.91 26.45 2.66
C GLN A 60 8.80 27.56 2.08
N PHE A 61 10.13 27.41 2.20
CA PHE A 61 11.10 28.36 1.66
C PHE A 61 11.02 28.47 0.13
N ASN A 62 10.94 27.33 -0.57
CA ASN A 62 10.84 27.30 -2.03
C ASN A 62 9.39 27.25 -2.54
N ASN A 63 8.42 27.05 -1.65
CA ASN A 63 7.03 26.75 -1.99
C ASN A 63 6.93 25.61 -3.02
N SER A 64 7.64 24.50 -2.76
CA SER A 64 7.77 23.38 -3.69
C SER A 64 7.77 22.03 -2.97
N TRP A 65 7.33 21.01 -3.70
CA TRP A 65 7.29 19.61 -3.31
C TRP A 65 8.47 18.84 -3.91
N CYS A 66 9.01 17.90 -3.15
CA CYS A 66 10.13 17.07 -3.57
C CYS A 66 9.86 15.61 -3.20
N VAL A 67 10.31 14.70 -4.07
CA VAL A 67 10.35 13.26 -3.79
C VAL A 67 11.64 12.98 -3.00
N SER A 68 11.52 12.28 -1.87
CA SER A 68 12.61 11.88 -0.99
C SER A 68 12.79 10.37 -0.95
N ASP A 69 13.77 9.92 -0.17
CA ASP A 69 14.08 8.51 0.08
C ASP A 69 14.37 7.68 -1.18
N LEU A 70 15.37 8.15 -1.94
CA LEU A 70 15.95 7.39 -3.04
C LEU A 70 16.81 6.20 -2.56
N GLY A 71 16.78 5.85 -1.27
CA GLY A 71 17.53 4.72 -0.70
C GLY A 71 17.11 3.36 -1.25
N PHE A 72 15.88 3.28 -1.79
CA PHE A 72 15.33 2.10 -2.47
C PHE A 72 15.41 2.18 -4.00
N CYS A 73 15.97 3.26 -4.56
CA CYS A 73 16.13 3.42 -6.00
C CYS A 73 17.22 2.51 -6.55
N GLY A 74 16.93 1.80 -7.64
CA GLY A 74 17.92 0.95 -8.30
C GLY A 74 17.34 -0.11 -9.26
N PRO A 75 18.12 -1.14 -9.66
CA PRO A 75 17.66 -2.32 -10.42
C PRO A 75 16.90 -3.31 -9.53
N ALA A 76 15.79 -3.89 -10.04
CA ALA A 76 14.60 -4.41 -9.32
C ALA A 76 14.79 -5.53 -8.25
N ASP A 77 15.77 -5.45 -7.36
CA ASP A 77 15.95 -6.40 -6.28
C ASP A 77 15.31 -5.91 -4.96
N LYS A 78 14.24 -6.62 -4.58
CA LYS A 78 13.48 -6.69 -3.30
C LYS A 78 13.33 -5.41 -2.45
N SER A 79 12.08 -5.04 -2.16
CA SER A 79 11.73 -4.15 -1.03
C SER A 79 10.33 -4.46 -0.46
N SER A 80 10.01 -3.81 0.67
CA SER A 80 9.01 -4.10 1.70
C SER A 80 7.59 -4.50 1.22
N THR A 81 6.91 -5.29 2.05
CA THR A 81 5.63 -5.93 1.76
C THR A 81 4.52 -5.28 2.60
N ASN A 82 3.39 -4.95 1.96
CA ASN A 82 2.09 -4.57 2.55
C ASN A 82 1.76 -3.07 2.67
N SER A 83 2.11 -2.26 1.66
CA SER A 83 1.68 -0.85 1.57
C SER A 83 0.66 -0.65 0.43
N PRO A 84 -0.39 0.19 0.60
CA PRO A 84 -1.42 0.38 -0.42
C PRO A 84 -0.90 1.07 -1.70
N TYR A 85 0.30 1.66 -1.64
CA TYR A 85 0.99 2.26 -2.78
C TYR A 85 1.73 1.22 -3.63
N ILE A 86 1.87 -0.02 -3.15
CA ILE A 86 2.52 -1.10 -3.88
C ILE A 86 1.57 -1.64 -4.95
N ALA A 87 2.08 -1.70 -6.19
CA ALA A 87 1.32 -2.19 -7.32
C ALA A 87 0.93 -3.68 -7.16
N PRO A 88 -0.25 -4.12 -7.62
CA PRO A 88 -0.74 -5.47 -7.35
C PRO A 88 0.17 -6.56 -7.93
N GLU A 89 0.84 -6.32 -9.05
CA GLU A 89 1.83 -7.24 -9.62
C GLU A 89 3.04 -7.45 -8.70
N VAL A 90 3.44 -6.40 -7.97
CA VAL A 90 4.55 -6.45 -7.02
C VAL A 90 4.12 -7.17 -5.74
N ILE A 91 2.88 -6.93 -5.28
CA ILE A 91 2.30 -7.63 -4.13
C ILE A 91 2.32 -9.15 -4.34
N VAL A 92 2.02 -9.64 -5.56
CA VAL A 92 2.04 -11.07 -5.88
C VAL A 92 3.44 -11.63 -6.15
N GLY A 93 4.49 -10.83 -5.90
CA GLY A 93 5.88 -11.26 -5.95
C GLY A 93 6.59 -11.04 -7.30
N ARG A 94 6.01 -10.28 -8.23
CA ARG A 94 6.74 -9.83 -9.43
C ARG A 94 7.65 -8.66 -9.10
N GLU A 95 8.62 -8.42 -9.97
CA GLU A 95 9.60 -7.35 -9.81
C GLU A 95 8.95 -5.96 -9.94
N TYR A 96 9.53 -4.98 -9.24
CA TYR A 96 9.21 -3.58 -9.44
C TYR A 96 9.56 -3.14 -10.87
N THR A 97 8.73 -2.28 -11.44
CA THR A 97 8.91 -1.73 -12.79
C THR A 97 8.65 -0.23 -12.80
N PHE A 98 8.95 0.47 -13.88
CA PHE A 98 8.49 1.86 -14.03
C PHE A 98 6.97 1.98 -13.87
N ALA A 99 6.21 1.00 -14.37
CA ALA A 99 4.75 0.96 -14.25
C ALA A 99 4.27 0.76 -12.81
N SER A 100 5.07 0.17 -11.91
CA SER A 100 4.69 0.07 -10.49
C SER A 100 4.79 1.43 -9.79
N ASP A 101 5.75 2.29 -10.15
CA ASP A 101 5.77 3.67 -9.62
C ASP A 101 4.56 4.48 -10.13
N ILE A 102 4.10 4.23 -11.37
CA ILE A 102 2.89 4.86 -11.92
C ILE A 102 1.64 4.48 -11.12
N TYR A 103 1.57 3.22 -10.65
CA TYR A 103 0.49 2.81 -9.74
C TYR A 103 0.56 3.60 -8.43
N SER A 104 1.76 3.77 -7.85
CA SER A 104 1.95 4.55 -6.64
C SER A 104 1.54 6.01 -6.80
N ILE A 105 1.80 6.62 -7.99
CA ILE A 105 1.27 7.94 -8.36
C ILE A 105 -0.27 7.96 -8.31
N ALA A 106 -0.95 6.92 -8.80
CA ALA A 106 -2.42 6.87 -8.75
C ALA A 106 -2.95 6.89 -7.30
N ILE A 107 -2.27 6.22 -6.38
CA ILE A 107 -2.65 6.22 -4.96
C ILE A 107 -2.38 7.59 -4.32
N LEU A 108 -1.27 8.25 -4.68
CA LEU A 108 -1.02 9.64 -4.32
C LEU A 108 -2.08 10.59 -4.88
N MET A 109 -2.50 10.40 -6.14
CA MET A 109 -3.58 11.18 -6.75
C MET A 109 -4.87 11.06 -5.93
N TRP A 110 -5.22 9.84 -5.52
CA TRP A 110 -6.40 9.61 -4.69
C TRP A 110 -6.28 10.27 -3.31
N GLU A 111 -5.14 10.17 -2.66
CA GLU A 111 -4.88 10.79 -1.35
C GLU A 111 -4.89 12.32 -1.44
N ILE A 112 -4.30 12.91 -2.48
CA ILE A 112 -4.37 14.36 -2.75
C ILE A 112 -5.81 14.79 -2.97
N SER A 113 -6.61 14.01 -3.71
CA SER A 113 -8.01 14.33 -3.96
C SER A 113 -8.90 14.21 -2.72
N SER A 114 -8.67 13.21 -1.88
CA SER A 114 -9.54 12.88 -0.73
C SER A 114 -9.07 13.50 0.59
N GLY A 115 -7.79 13.86 0.71
CA GLY A 115 -7.15 14.22 1.98
C GLY A 115 -7.04 13.06 2.97
N GLN A 116 -7.40 11.84 2.56
CA GLN A 116 -7.50 10.68 3.42
C GLN A 116 -6.37 9.70 3.16
N THR A 117 -6.05 8.93 4.20
CA THR A 117 -5.15 7.78 4.03
C THR A 117 -5.84 6.70 3.19
N PRO A 118 -5.18 6.11 2.18
CA PRO A 118 -5.77 5.03 1.38
C PRO A 118 -6.26 3.87 2.24
N PHE A 119 -7.46 3.36 1.94
CA PHE A 119 -8.06 2.20 2.62
C PHE A 119 -8.31 2.38 4.13
N ILE A 120 -8.54 3.62 4.58
CA ILE A 120 -8.79 3.99 6.00
C ILE A 120 -9.88 3.18 6.72
N ASN A 121 -10.85 2.61 5.97
CA ASN A 121 -11.99 1.87 6.50
C ASN A 121 -11.76 0.35 6.62
N TYR A 122 -10.57 -0.16 6.25
CA TYR A 122 -10.27 -1.59 6.34
C TYR A 122 -9.46 -1.89 7.61
N GLU A 123 -9.96 -2.82 8.43
CA GLU A 123 -9.42 -3.09 9.77
C GLU A 123 -8.10 -3.87 9.76
N HIS A 124 -7.83 -4.66 8.71
CA HIS A 124 -6.64 -5.53 8.63
C HIS A 124 -5.86 -5.37 7.33
N GLU A 125 -4.53 -5.32 7.43
CA GLU A 125 -3.60 -5.19 6.29
C GLU A 125 -3.76 -6.31 5.26
N ASN A 126 -4.04 -7.54 5.73
CA ASN A 126 -4.28 -8.69 4.87
C ASN A 126 -5.52 -8.49 3.97
N ASP A 127 -6.55 -7.83 4.50
CA ASP A 127 -7.75 -7.53 3.73
C ASP A 127 -7.42 -6.50 2.64
N ILE A 128 -6.60 -5.50 2.94
CA ILE A 128 -6.17 -4.49 1.96
C ILE A 128 -5.39 -5.14 0.82
N VAL A 129 -4.41 -5.98 1.13
CA VAL A 129 -3.61 -6.71 0.14
C VAL A 129 -4.51 -7.53 -0.78
N MET A 130 -5.40 -8.34 -0.19
CA MET A 130 -6.30 -9.18 -0.97
C MET A 130 -7.31 -8.36 -1.79
N ASN A 131 -7.79 -7.25 -1.24
CA ASN A 131 -8.68 -6.32 -1.92
C ASN A 131 -8.01 -5.69 -3.15
N ILE A 132 -6.77 -5.23 -3.01
CA ILE A 132 -5.99 -4.64 -4.12
C ILE A 132 -5.79 -5.66 -5.25
N ILE A 133 -5.39 -6.91 -4.91
CA ILE A 133 -5.21 -7.99 -5.88
C ILE A 133 -6.53 -8.30 -6.61
N ASN A 134 -7.64 -8.32 -5.87
CA ASN A 134 -8.97 -8.56 -6.42
C ASN A 134 -9.54 -7.39 -7.22
N GLY A 135 -8.83 -6.27 -7.30
CA GLY A 135 -9.19 -5.11 -8.11
C GLY A 135 -9.98 -4.04 -7.38
N ILE A 136 -10.14 -4.16 -6.07
CA ILE A 136 -10.72 -3.10 -5.25
C ILE A 136 -9.74 -1.94 -5.21
N ARG A 137 -10.30 -0.74 -5.37
CA ARG A 137 -9.58 0.54 -5.30
C ARG A 137 -10.31 1.45 -4.29
N PRO A 138 -9.62 2.44 -3.72
CA PRO A 138 -10.27 3.42 -2.86
C PRO A 138 -11.45 4.11 -3.57
N LYS A 139 -12.54 4.34 -2.83
CA LYS A 139 -13.74 5.01 -3.37
C LYS A 139 -13.37 6.44 -3.75
N ILE A 140 -13.64 6.83 -4.99
CA ILE A 140 -13.35 8.18 -5.47
C ILE A 140 -14.34 9.15 -4.82
N VAL A 141 -13.83 10.19 -4.17
CA VAL A 141 -14.64 11.16 -3.43
C VAL A 141 -15.45 12.05 -4.40
N PRO A 142 -16.72 12.38 -4.06
CA PRO A 142 -17.45 13.44 -4.76
C PRO A 142 -16.63 14.73 -4.80
N GLY A 143 -16.74 15.51 -5.87
CA GLY A 143 -15.91 16.70 -6.06
C GLY A 143 -14.61 16.46 -6.84
N THR A 144 -14.25 15.22 -7.16
CA THR A 144 -13.08 14.90 -8.01
C THR A 144 -13.38 15.21 -9.49
N PRO A 145 -12.62 16.09 -10.17
CA PRO A 145 -12.77 16.40 -11.58
C PRO A 145 -12.66 15.17 -12.46
N LEU A 146 -13.45 15.15 -13.54
CA LEU A 146 -13.57 13.99 -14.42
C LEU A 146 -12.24 13.59 -15.05
N GLU A 147 -11.48 14.56 -15.54
CA GLU A 147 -10.18 14.33 -16.19
C GLU A 147 -9.16 13.74 -15.21
N TYR A 148 -9.10 14.27 -14.00
CA TYR A 148 -8.26 13.77 -12.92
C TYR A 148 -8.64 12.34 -12.53
N LYS A 149 -9.95 12.08 -12.36
CA LYS A 149 -10.50 10.77 -12.06
C LYS A 149 -10.16 9.73 -13.13
N ASN A 150 -10.29 10.09 -14.41
CA ASN A 150 -10.01 9.19 -15.51
C ASN A 150 -8.51 8.87 -15.58
N LEU A 151 -7.65 9.88 -15.44
CA LEU A 151 -6.20 9.68 -15.43
C LEU A 151 -5.75 8.81 -14.25
N MET A 152 -6.25 9.09 -13.04
CA MET A 152 -6.00 8.26 -11.86
C MET A 152 -6.41 6.80 -12.11
N LYS A 153 -7.53 6.58 -12.81
CA LYS A 153 -7.98 5.24 -13.16
C LYS A 153 -7.08 4.50 -14.15
N GLU A 154 -6.53 5.21 -15.12
CA GLU A 154 -5.54 4.63 -16.04
C GLU A 154 -4.26 4.22 -15.29
N CYS A 155 -3.82 5.04 -14.32
CA CYS A 155 -2.60 4.79 -13.57
C CYS A 155 -2.67 3.60 -12.61
N TRP A 156 -3.84 3.25 -12.06
CA TRP A 156 -4.00 2.11 -11.14
C TRP A 156 -4.57 0.83 -11.77
N ASP A 157 -4.53 0.71 -13.11
CA ASP A 157 -4.96 -0.51 -13.81
C ASP A 157 -4.17 -1.71 -13.29
N ALA A 158 -4.84 -2.85 -13.07
CA ALA A 158 -4.19 -4.09 -12.62
C ALA A 158 -3.18 -4.62 -13.65
N ASP A 159 -3.39 -4.36 -14.94
CA ASP A 159 -2.42 -4.67 -15.99
C ASP A 159 -1.39 -3.52 -16.11
N PRO A 160 -0.11 -3.74 -15.72
CA PRO A 160 0.91 -2.70 -15.80
C PRO A 160 1.16 -2.20 -17.22
N LEU A 161 0.84 -2.99 -18.26
CA LEU A 161 1.00 -2.57 -19.66
C LEU A 161 -0.05 -1.55 -20.12
N LYS A 162 -1.16 -1.43 -19.40
CA LYS A 162 -2.22 -0.44 -19.68
C LYS A 162 -1.99 0.90 -19.00
N ARG A 163 -1.05 0.96 -18.05
CA ARG A 163 -0.69 2.21 -17.38
C ARG A 163 0.11 3.10 -18.34
N PRO A 164 -0.09 4.43 -18.32
CA PRO A 164 0.73 5.33 -19.11
C PRO A 164 2.20 5.26 -18.66
N ASN A 165 3.13 5.39 -19.59
CA ASN A 165 4.52 5.67 -19.20
C ASN A 165 4.63 7.08 -18.61
N ILE A 166 5.73 7.34 -17.91
CA ILE A 166 5.92 8.60 -17.17
C ILE A 166 5.87 9.86 -18.04
N LEU A 167 6.34 9.80 -19.29
CA LEU A 167 6.29 10.93 -20.22
C LEU A 167 4.83 11.22 -20.63
N THR A 168 4.06 10.17 -20.96
CA THR A 168 2.64 10.30 -21.27
C THR A 168 1.86 10.84 -20.06
N LEU A 169 2.15 10.33 -18.87
CA LEU A 169 1.52 10.78 -17.62
C LEU A 169 1.82 12.27 -17.36
N TRP A 170 3.09 12.67 -17.43
CA TRP A 170 3.50 14.06 -17.25
C TRP A 170 2.81 15.00 -18.23
N ASN A 171 2.75 14.65 -19.52
CA ASN A 171 2.04 15.46 -20.52
C ASN A 171 0.55 15.63 -20.18
N LYS A 172 -0.13 14.55 -19.76
CA LYS A 172 -1.54 14.62 -19.37
C LYS A 172 -1.74 15.50 -18.12
N ILE A 173 -0.89 15.34 -17.10
CA ILE A 173 -0.96 16.14 -15.86
C ILE A 173 -0.68 17.61 -16.16
N ASN A 174 0.35 17.91 -16.95
CA ASN A 174 0.70 19.28 -17.32
C ASN A 174 -0.45 19.96 -18.09
N ASN A 175 -1.12 19.25 -19.01
CA ASN A 175 -2.27 19.80 -19.72
C ASN A 175 -3.43 20.14 -18.77
N ILE A 176 -3.75 19.24 -17.83
CA ILE A 176 -4.78 19.48 -16.81
C ILE A 176 -4.36 20.65 -15.91
N ASN A 177 -3.09 20.69 -15.47
CA ASN A 177 -2.57 21.75 -14.63
C ASN A 177 -2.67 23.10 -15.33
N LEU A 178 -2.23 23.22 -16.59
CA LEU A 178 -2.35 24.43 -17.38
C LEU A 178 -3.80 24.91 -17.52
N HIS A 179 -4.76 23.99 -17.68
CA HIS A 179 -6.18 24.34 -17.68
C HIS A 179 -6.57 25.03 -16.35
N TYR A 180 -6.24 24.42 -15.21
CA TYR A 180 -6.54 24.99 -13.89
C TYR A 180 -5.76 26.28 -13.57
N GLN A 181 -4.53 26.43 -14.05
CA GLN A 181 -3.74 27.65 -13.83
C GLN A 181 -4.29 28.84 -14.63
N ASN A 182 -4.86 28.60 -15.82
CA ASN A 182 -5.38 29.63 -16.72
C ASN A 182 -6.87 29.93 -16.52
N MET A 183 -7.57 29.12 -15.72
CA MET A 183 -8.99 29.30 -15.41
C MET A 183 -9.22 30.55 -14.55
N SER A 184 -10.23 31.36 -14.86
CA SER A 184 -10.62 32.48 -14.01
C SER A 184 -11.35 31.98 -12.76
N ASP A 185 -11.27 32.76 -11.67
CA ASP A 185 -11.89 32.40 -10.39
C ASP A 185 -13.41 32.20 -10.50
N GLU A 186 -14.10 32.96 -11.37
CA GLU A 186 -15.54 32.83 -11.62
C GLU A 186 -15.91 31.51 -12.32
N LEU A 187 -15.14 31.13 -13.36
CA LEU A 187 -15.36 29.88 -14.08
C LEU A 187 -15.07 28.69 -13.15
N PHE A 188 -14.00 28.79 -12.36
CA PHE A 188 -13.59 27.77 -11.39
C PHE A 188 -14.68 27.51 -10.36
N LYS A 189 -15.28 28.57 -9.83
CA LYS A 189 -16.39 28.47 -8.88
C LYS A 189 -17.59 27.75 -9.51
N SER A 190 -17.93 28.05 -10.76
CA SER A 190 -19.03 27.39 -11.46
C SER A 190 -18.80 25.89 -11.71
N GLU A 191 -17.59 25.46 -12.06
CA GLU A 191 -17.27 24.04 -12.22
C GLU A 191 -17.31 23.30 -10.88
N MET A 192 -16.83 23.96 -9.82
CA MET A 192 -16.83 23.37 -8.49
C MET A 192 -18.24 23.24 -7.92
N ASP A 193 -19.09 24.25 -8.08
CA ASP A 193 -20.50 24.20 -7.66
C ASP A 193 -21.26 23.05 -8.34
N ASN A 194 -20.99 22.81 -9.64
CA ASN A 194 -21.54 21.65 -10.37
C ASN A 194 -21.04 20.30 -9.85
N LEU A 195 -19.80 20.24 -9.36
CA LEU A 195 -19.22 19.04 -8.76
C LEU A 195 -19.73 18.81 -7.32
N GLU A 196 -19.97 19.89 -6.55
CA GLU A 196 -20.49 19.84 -5.18
C GLU A 196 -21.96 19.42 -5.09
N MET A 197 -22.78 19.72 -6.10
CA MET A 197 -24.19 19.26 -6.19
C MET A 197 -24.34 17.72 -6.13
N ASN A 198 -23.25 16.96 -6.27
CA ASN A 198 -23.23 15.50 -6.19
C ASN A 198 -22.71 14.94 -4.85
N LYS A 199 -22.60 15.76 -3.79
CA LYS A 199 -22.16 15.31 -2.46
C LYS A 199 -23.26 14.51 -1.76
N VAL A 200 -22.96 13.25 -1.43
CA VAL A 200 -23.56 12.56 -0.27
C VAL A 200 -22.52 12.63 0.84
N GLU A 201 -22.88 13.24 1.98
CA GLU A 201 -22.01 13.33 3.15
C GLU A 201 -21.75 11.93 3.70
N GLU A 202 -20.53 11.42 3.53
CA GLU A 202 -20.03 10.25 4.23
C GLU A 202 -18.87 10.71 5.13
N ASN A 203 -19.06 10.56 6.44
CA ASN A 203 -18.06 10.92 7.44
C ASN A 203 -16.96 9.85 7.48
N TYR A 204 -15.81 10.14 6.86
CA TYR A 204 -14.62 9.31 6.96
C TYR A 204 -13.76 9.82 8.12
N THR A 205 -13.81 9.14 9.26
CA THR A 205 -12.96 9.47 10.41
C THR A 205 -12.28 8.20 10.91
N SER A 206 -11.00 8.00 10.59
CA SER A 206 -10.15 7.06 11.32
C SER A 206 -8.66 7.31 11.04
N SER A 207 -7.99 8.13 11.86
CA SER A 207 -6.53 8.28 11.76
C SER A 207 -5.83 7.09 12.43
N ARG A 208 -5.41 6.09 11.64
CA ARG A 208 -4.51 5.03 12.11
C ARG A 208 -3.24 4.93 11.25
N LEU A 209 -2.12 4.78 11.93
CA LEU A 209 -0.80 4.57 11.36
C LEU A 209 -0.63 3.08 11.02
N PHE A 210 -0.21 2.77 9.80
CA PHE A 210 0.11 1.41 9.38
C PHE A 210 1.39 0.94 10.08
N THR A 211 1.35 -0.24 10.71
CA THR A 211 2.51 -0.88 11.33
C THR A 211 2.75 -2.20 10.61
N SER A 212 3.76 -2.22 9.74
CA SER A 212 4.06 -3.36 8.87
C SER A 212 4.29 -4.65 9.68
N LYS A 213 3.42 -5.65 9.52
CA LYS A 213 3.73 -7.04 9.86
C LYS A 213 3.98 -7.83 8.59
N ILE A 214 5.13 -8.51 8.55
CA ILE A 214 5.54 -9.35 7.43
C ILE A 214 4.67 -10.62 7.43
N HIS A 215 3.83 -10.78 6.41
CA HIS A 215 3.06 -11.98 6.15
C HIS A 215 3.48 -12.60 4.82
N ASN A 216 3.72 -13.91 4.83
CA ASN A 216 4.16 -14.66 3.66
C ASN A 216 2.91 -15.29 3.00
N PHE A 217 2.36 -14.63 1.98
CA PHE A 217 1.20 -15.15 1.26
C PHE A 217 1.64 -16.23 0.25
N GLY A 218 1.40 -17.50 0.57
CA GLY A 218 1.59 -18.58 -0.39
C GLY A 218 0.47 -18.60 -1.44
N ASN A 219 0.81 -18.55 -2.73
CA ASN A 219 -0.07 -18.64 -3.90
C ASN A 219 -1.20 -17.59 -3.95
N LEU A 220 -0.83 -16.31 -4.10
CA LEU A 220 -1.79 -15.23 -4.38
C LEU A 220 -2.40 -15.35 -5.80
N PRO A 221 -3.67 -14.96 -6.00
CA PRO A 221 -4.28 -14.96 -7.32
C PRO A 221 -3.70 -13.89 -8.23
N GLU A 222 -3.88 -14.06 -9.55
CA GLU A 222 -3.49 -13.04 -10.53
C GLU A 222 -4.26 -11.73 -10.32
N PRO A 223 -3.57 -10.57 -10.30
CA PRO A 223 -4.20 -9.26 -10.24
C PRO A 223 -5.27 -9.04 -11.32
N ARG A 224 -6.36 -8.39 -10.94
CA ARG A 224 -7.43 -8.01 -11.88
C ARG A 224 -8.02 -6.65 -11.53
N ASN A 225 -8.71 -6.03 -12.47
CA ASN A 225 -9.61 -4.90 -12.18
C ASN A 225 -10.94 -5.45 -11.66
N ALA A 226 -11.58 -4.76 -10.72
CA ALA A 226 -12.92 -5.13 -10.28
C ALA A 226 -13.91 -4.99 -11.46
N THR A 227 -14.74 -6.01 -11.69
CA THR A 227 -15.96 -5.81 -12.52
C THR A 227 -17.03 -5.15 -11.66
N GLU A 228 -17.96 -4.40 -12.24
CA GLU A 228 -18.97 -3.60 -11.51
C GLU A 228 -19.75 -4.39 -10.44
N VAL A 229 -19.82 -5.72 -10.57
CA VAL A 229 -20.46 -6.66 -9.63
C VAL A 229 -19.68 -6.85 -8.31
N PHE A 230 -18.39 -6.55 -8.27
CA PHE A 230 -17.54 -6.76 -7.08
C PHE A 230 -17.56 -5.60 -6.08
N HIS A 231 -18.07 -4.43 -6.45
CA HIS A 231 -18.16 -3.30 -5.52
C HIS A 231 -19.18 -3.52 -4.38
N SER A 232 -19.98 -4.60 -4.43
CA SER A 232 -21.05 -4.89 -3.46
C SER A 232 -20.83 -6.14 -2.60
N LYS A 233 -19.73 -6.89 -2.78
CA LYS A 233 -19.44 -8.10 -1.97
C LYS A 233 -18.14 -7.94 -1.20
N LEU A 234 -18.26 -7.55 0.07
CA LEU A 234 -17.28 -7.88 1.10
C LEU A 234 -17.15 -9.41 1.11
N TYR A 235 -15.95 -9.92 0.80
CA TYR A 235 -15.65 -11.31 1.04
C TYR A 235 -15.44 -11.49 2.53
N ASP A 236 -16.46 -11.98 3.24
CA ASP A 236 -16.24 -12.66 4.52
C ASP A 236 -15.48 -13.95 4.21
N PHE A 237 -14.15 -13.88 4.26
CA PHE A 237 -13.35 -15.07 4.40
C PHE A 237 -13.52 -15.59 5.82
N ASN A 238 -14.57 -16.39 6.03
CA ASN A 238 -14.60 -17.29 7.18
C ASN A 238 -13.50 -18.32 6.96
N ILE A 239 -12.32 -18.06 7.54
CA ILE A 239 -11.28 -19.07 7.70
C ILE A 239 -11.86 -20.09 8.70
N PRO A 240 -12.13 -21.35 8.30
CA PRO A 240 -12.60 -22.34 9.25
C PRO A 240 -11.48 -22.59 10.26
N ASN A 241 -11.77 -22.40 11.54
CA ASN A 241 -10.81 -22.63 12.62
C ASN A 241 -10.50 -24.12 12.84
N ASP A 242 -11.08 -25.03 12.04
CA ASP A 242 -10.90 -26.48 12.19
C ASP A 242 -10.56 -27.17 10.87
N ILE A 243 -9.44 -27.89 10.87
CA ILE A 243 -8.90 -28.68 9.75
C ILE A 243 -9.83 -29.84 9.32
N ASN A 244 -10.85 -30.15 10.11
CA ASN A 244 -11.72 -31.30 9.89
C ASN A 244 -12.93 -31.04 8.96
N ASP A 245 -13.23 -29.79 8.62
CA ASP A 245 -14.43 -29.45 7.83
C ASP A 245 -14.25 -29.54 6.30
N PHE A 246 -13.04 -29.82 5.81
CA PHE A 246 -12.78 -29.98 4.37
C PHE A 246 -13.44 -31.23 3.73
N ASN A 247 -13.98 -32.15 4.53
CA ASN A 247 -14.45 -33.46 4.03
C ASN A 247 -15.97 -33.56 3.78
N LYS A 248 -16.76 -32.47 3.91
CA LYS A 248 -18.23 -32.61 3.86
C LYS A 248 -18.99 -31.80 2.80
N SER A 249 -18.34 -31.08 1.89
CA SER A 249 -19.08 -30.42 0.81
C SER A 249 -18.33 -30.47 -0.51
N ASN A 250 -18.75 -31.38 -1.39
CA ASN A 250 -18.94 -31.11 -2.83
C ASN A 250 -19.29 -32.41 -3.58
N GLU A 251 -20.54 -32.86 -3.45
CA GLU A 251 -21.19 -33.58 -4.53
C GLU A 251 -22.02 -32.58 -5.33
N GLN A 252 -21.43 -32.05 -6.40
CA GLN A 252 -22.06 -31.66 -7.66
C GLN A 252 -21.08 -30.76 -8.44
N ASN A 253 -20.31 -31.36 -9.35
CA ASN A 253 -20.15 -30.90 -10.74
C ASN A 253 -19.12 -31.77 -11.47
N SER A 254 -19.47 -32.10 -12.71
CA SER A 254 -19.09 -33.29 -13.45
C SER A 254 -17.77 -33.23 -14.22
N SER A 255 -17.10 -34.40 -14.25
CA SER A 255 -16.53 -35.06 -15.44
C SER A 255 -15.31 -34.48 -16.18
N LYS A 256 -14.38 -33.77 -15.53
CA LYS A 256 -12.96 -33.66 -16.00
C LYS A 256 -11.89 -33.87 -14.92
N SER A 257 -12.30 -34.15 -13.68
CA SER A 257 -11.44 -34.08 -12.49
C SER A 257 -10.75 -35.40 -12.11
N SER A 258 -11.10 -36.52 -12.74
CA SER A 258 -10.70 -37.86 -12.28
C SER A 258 -9.22 -38.21 -12.46
N LYS A 259 -8.43 -37.47 -13.26
CA LYS A 259 -6.95 -37.65 -13.30
C LYS A 259 -6.23 -36.73 -12.32
N VAL A 260 -6.75 -35.52 -12.11
CA VAL A 260 -6.18 -34.52 -11.21
C VAL A 260 -6.39 -34.94 -9.76
N ILE A 261 -7.58 -35.43 -9.40
CA ILE A 261 -7.90 -35.93 -8.05
C ILE A 261 -6.97 -37.09 -7.64
N THR A 262 -6.59 -37.98 -8.56
CA THR A 262 -5.69 -39.11 -8.26
C THR A 262 -4.27 -38.64 -8.00
N ILE A 263 -3.77 -37.67 -8.81
CA ILE A 263 -2.44 -37.05 -8.62
C ILE A 263 -2.36 -36.33 -7.27
N PHE A 264 -3.43 -35.61 -6.87
CA PHE A 264 -3.50 -34.95 -5.57
C PHE A 264 -3.57 -35.95 -4.41
N ARG A 265 -4.30 -37.07 -4.55
CA ARG A 265 -4.36 -38.12 -3.52
C ARG A 265 -3.01 -38.80 -3.30
N ASP A 266 -2.28 -39.11 -4.35
CA ASP A 266 -0.99 -39.78 -4.24
C ASP A 266 0.09 -38.86 -3.68
N SER A 267 0.07 -37.58 -4.07
CA SER A 267 0.96 -36.56 -3.51
C SER A 267 0.70 -36.33 -2.02
N ASN A 268 -0.57 -36.28 -1.60
CA ASN A 268 -0.93 -36.12 -0.19
C ASN A 268 -0.59 -37.34 0.66
N LYS A 269 -0.74 -38.57 0.14
CA LYS A 269 -0.27 -39.78 0.84
C LYS A 269 1.25 -39.80 1.01
N LYS A 270 1.99 -39.32 0.01
CA LYS A 270 3.45 -39.22 0.05
C LYS A 270 3.93 -38.17 1.05
N LEU A 271 3.26 -37.01 1.08
CA LEU A 271 3.51 -35.92 2.03
C LEU A 271 3.17 -36.34 3.47
N SER A 272 2.02 -37.00 3.68
CA SER A 272 1.61 -37.55 4.98
C SER A 272 2.60 -38.58 5.53
N LYS A 273 3.12 -39.49 4.67
CA LYS A 273 4.19 -40.41 5.06
C LYS A 273 5.49 -39.68 5.40
N LEU A 274 5.81 -38.60 4.68
CA LEU A 274 7.00 -37.77 4.96
C LEU A 274 6.88 -37.09 6.34
N PHE A 275 5.72 -36.52 6.64
CA PHE A 275 5.42 -35.86 7.92
C PHE A 275 5.44 -36.83 9.10
N LYS A 276 4.84 -38.03 8.97
CA LYS A 276 4.94 -39.07 10.01
C LYS A 276 6.38 -39.54 10.23
N LYS A 277 7.20 -39.57 9.18
CA LYS A 277 8.62 -39.95 9.28
C LYS A 277 9.47 -38.86 9.95
N LEU A 278 9.05 -37.60 9.87
CA LEU A 278 9.69 -36.45 10.52
C LEU A 278 9.31 -36.33 12.01
N GLN A 279 8.10 -36.74 12.40
CA GLN A 279 7.65 -36.71 13.81
C GLN A 279 8.24 -37.82 14.69
N ILE A 280 8.85 -38.87 14.14
CA ILE A 280 9.42 -40.00 14.92
C ILE A 280 10.86 -39.71 15.39
N LYS A 281 11.40 -38.49 15.21
CA LYS A 281 12.79 -38.17 15.57
C LYS A 281 12.98 -37.20 16.74
N SER A 282 11.96 -36.94 17.54
CA SER A 282 12.13 -36.23 18.82
C SER A 282 11.38 -36.97 19.92
N ASN A 283 12.07 -37.91 20.56
CA ASN A 283 11.84 -38.31 21.94
C ASN A 283 13.16 -38.86 22.48
N ASP A 284 13.33 -38.69 23.78
CA ASP A 284 14.40 -39.16 24.67
C ASP A 284 15.54 -38.11 24.82
N ASP A 285 15.82 -37.50 25.98
CA ASP A 285 15.47 -37.80 27.38
C ASP A 285 15.47 -36.52 28.25
N ASP A 286 14.52 -36.44 29.18
CA ASP A 286 14.58 -35.57 30.36
C ASP A 286 15.35 -36.32 31.47
N GLU A 287 16.50 -35.81 31.92
CA GLU A 287 17.02 -36.13 33.25
C GLU A 287 17.32 -34.86 34.06
N VAL A 288 16.63 -34.80 35.20
CA VAL A 288 16.72 -33.82 36.28
C VAL A 288 18.01 -34.06 37.08
N TYR A 289 18.79 -33.01 37.37
CA TYR A 289 19.62 -32.96 38.57
C TYR A 289 19.61 -31.57 39.23
N ASN A 290 19.10 -31.56 40.46
CA ASN A 290 19.25 -30.50 41.45
C ASN A 290 20.72 -30.39 41.89
N ASN A 291 21.22 -29.17 42.12
CA ASN A 291 22.27 -28.95 43.11
C ASN A 291 22.19 -27.55 43.74
N PRO A 292 22.01 -27.43 45.06
CA PRO A 292 22.15 -26.18 45.82
C PRO A 292 23.50 -26.14 46.55
N ASN A 293 24.29 -25.07 46.37
CA ASN A 293 25.22 -24.49 47.36
C ASN A 293 26.18 -23.50 46.68
N LEU A 294 26.15 -22.21 47.06
CA LEU A 294 27.19 -21.60 47.93
C LEU A 294 26.91 -20.10 48.16
N HIS A 295 26.47 -19.80 49.38
CA HIS A 295 26.91 -18.75 50.31
C HIS A 295 27.52 -17.41 49.79
N SER A 296 26.78 -16.34 50.10
CA SER A 296 27.12 -15.12 50.89
C SER A 296 28.16 -14.06 50.47
N LYS A 297 27.67 -12.81 50.55
CA LYS A 297 28.28 -11.53 51.02
C LYS A 297 29.47 -11.02 50.18
N GLU A 298 29.61 -9.73 49.86
CA GLU A 298 29.46 -8.52 50.68
C GLU A 298 28.95 -7.31 49.87
N GLN A 299 28.30 -6.40 50.61
CA GLN A 299 27.98 -5.02 50.25
C GLN A 299 29.25 -4.16 50.26
N ASP A 300 29.28 -3.09 49.47
CA ASP A 300 29.80 -1.80 49.96
C ASP A 300 29.09 -0.63 49.24
N GLU A 301 28.65 0.31 50.06
CA GLU A 301 27.89 1.53 49.79
C GLU A 301 28.79 2.71 49.35
N LEU A 302 28.13 3.78 48.88
CA LEU A 302 28.41 5.23 49.03
C LEU A 302 28.17 5.96 47.70
N GLU A 303 26.97 6.51 47.50
CA GLU A 303 26.48 7.84 47.93
C GLU A 303 27.03 9.03 47.12
N ILE A 304 26.06 9.76 46.58
CA ILE A 304 26.14 11.04 45.86
C ILE A 304 26.21 12.16 46.91
N PRO A 305 26.87 13.30 46.64
CA PRO A 305 26.51 14.57 47.26
C PRO A 305 25.86 15.52 46.26
N ASP A 306 24.66 15.97 46.62
CA ASP A 306 23.98 17.16 46.10
C ASP A 306 24.40 18.40 46.91
N ASP A 307 24.29 19.55 46.25
CA ASP A 307 24.20 20.93 46.75
C ASP A 307 25.40 21.65 47.42
N GLY A 308 25.94 22.62 46.67
CA GLY A 308 25.59 24.04 46.87
C GLY A 308 26.37 24.84 47.92
N PHE A 309 27.26 25.74 47.44
CA PHE A 309 27.41 27.14 47.86
C PHE A 309 28.16 27.93 46.77
#